data_AF-A0A955GBU1-F1
#
_entry.id   AF-A0A955GBU1-F1
#
_cell.length_a   1.000
_cell.length_b   1.000
_cell.length_c   1.000
_cell.angle_alpha   90.00
_cell.angle_beta   90.00
_cell.angle_gamma   90.00
#
_symmetry.space_group_name_H-M   'P 1'
#
loop_
_entity.id
_entity.type
_entity.pdbx_description
1 polymer ?
#
loop_
_entity_poly.entity_id
_entity_poly.type
_entity_poly.pdbx_seq_one_letter_code
_entity_poly.pdbx_strand_id
1 'polypeptide(L)'
;MNKAKESASSNHKSVKVSEKKSKFSKKLNSNLYNFFRNNASKQKIIIAVVSFIIIFILLNVSLFIVYRQKTYPKTLINNQPIGAKSYSSIEDSAMSVIENIQGITLKAASKEHKTTLNDLGIQIDTSQLINSAKSRHWLPVVNLFTENNIELGYTTDNDLFSRTINLASENLNTPPENARIELVDATFATSIEKIGQNIDQDSALESILSSIKNSNPTIDLPVKEQQPEITAESLQKNLDNLNEMLAVDIVIVFANNKQAVTKQQLANLFIEQGGSYALSEASAKSLVESLGNLYNITVGNKTEVTKALVKAIQDKSAITLELTEQQIARRSYTYCVAAKGVDASYLGAFRSKLQAVYADARGWSLGGAIAFSEVSSNCNYTAWLTRADLVPSFSSTICDSTWSCRVGNNVIINFDRWSNASPAWNNAGGGLDEYRSMVINHETGHWLGFRHRYCEGAGQLAPVMQQQSINLQGCSFNAWPKESEKNSL
;
A
#
# COMPACT_ATOMS: atom_id res chain seq x y z
N MET A 1 -28.79 87.10 44.60
CA MET A 1 -28.99 88.11 45.68
C MET A 1 -28.89 87.40 47.02
N ASN A 2 -27.97 87.90 47.86
CA ASN A 2 -27.84 87.77 49.32
C ASN A 2 -27.76 86.36 49.92
N LYS A 3 -26.60 85.99 50.52
CA LYS A 3 -26.17 86.35 51.90
C LYS A 3 -27.17 85.82 52.92
N ALA A 4 -26.81 85.22 54.04
CA ALA A 4 -25.56 84.90 54.72
C ALA A 4 -26.00 84.32 56.08
N LYS A 5 -25.11 83.55 56.74
CA LYS A 5 -24.77 83.65 58.18
C LYS A 5 -25.93 83.54 59.21
N GLU A 6 -25.81 82.88 60.35
CA GLU A 6 -24.72 82.54 61.25
C GLU A 6 -25.35 81.55 62.26
N SER A 7 -24.62 80.54 62.75
CA SER A 7 -24.19 80.41 64.17
C SER A 7 -25.34 80.66 65.19
N ALA A 8 -25.73 79.75 66.08
CA ALA A 8 -24.96 78.83 66.90
C ALA A 8 -25.92 77.83 67.59
N SER A 9 -25.35 76.85 68.31
CA SER A 9 -26.01 75.87 69.20
C SER A 9 -26.13 74.44 68.63
N SER A 10 -24.97 73.80 68.40
CA SER A 10 -24.89 72.34 68.24
C SER A 10 -24.46 71.61 69.52
N ASN A 11 -24.48 72.28 70.69
CA ASN A 11 -24.19 71.66 71.99
C ASN A 11 -25.43 71.03 72.68
N HIS A 12 -26.52 70.79 71.93
CA HIS A 12 -27.78 70.24 72.47
C HIS A 12 -28.32 68.99 71.75
N LYS A 13 -27.59 68.42 70.79
CA LYS A 13 -27.96 67.13 70.15
C LYS A 13 -27.40 65.88 70.85
N SER A 14 -26.42 66.03 71.75
CA SER A 14 -25.88 64.94 72.57
C SER A 14 -26.78 64.54 73.75
N VAL A 15 -27.70 65.42 74.18
CA VAL A 15 -28.54 65.18 75.37
C VAL A 15 -29.80 64.36 75.06
N LYS A 16 -30.42 64.51 73.87
CA LYS A 16 -31.65 63.78 73.51
C LYS A 16 -31.47 62.31 73.12
N VAL A 17 -30.25 61.89 72.74
CA VAL A 17 -29.96 60.47 72.44
C VAL A 17 -29.61 59.68 73.71
N SER A 18 -29.05 60.34 74.72
CA SER A 18 -28.75 59.77 76.03
C SER A 18 -30.03 59.42 76.82
N GLU A 19 -31.06 60.27 76.78
CA GLU A 19 -32.33 60.01 77.48
C GLU A 19 -33.15 58.85 76.89
N LYS A 20 -33.11 58.64 75.57
CA LYS A 20 -33.79 57.50 74.93
C LYS A 20 -33.12 56.16 75.23
N LYS A 21 -31.78 56.10 75.32
CA LYS A 21 -31.05 54.90 75.76
C LYS A 21 -31.29 54.57 77.25
N SER A 22 -31.42 55.59 78.10
CA SER A 22 -31.70 55.44 79.54
C SER A 22 -33.11 54.91 79.83
N LYS A 23 -34.15 55.41 79.13
CA LYS A 23 -35.53 54.92 79.30
C LYS A 23 -35.76 53.52 78.71
N PHE A 24 -35.05 53.15 77.64
CA PHE A 24 -35.18 51.82 77.04
C PHE A 24 -34.43 50.74 77.86
N SER A 25 -33.24 51.05 78.40
CA SER A 25 -32.51 50.11 79.26
C SER A 25 -33.21 49.87 80.61
N LYS A 26 -33.81 50.91 81.21
CA LYS A 26 -34.62 50.77 82.44
C LYS A 26 -35.92 49.97 82.22
N LYS A 27 -36.53 50.03 81.04
CA LYS A 27 -37.76 49.27 80.70
C LYS A 27 -37.47 47.80 80.33
N LEU A 28 -36.33 47.51 79.70
CA LEU A 28 -35.87 46.12 79.51
C LEU A 28 -35.43 45.47 80.83
N ASN A 29 -34.70 46.19 81.69
CA ASN A 29 -34.26 45.66 82.99
C ASN A 29 -35.42 45.42 83.96
N SER A 30 -36.45 46.26 83.99
CA SER A 30 -37.60 46.05 84.89
C SER A 30 -38.54 44.92 84.45
N ASN A 31 -38.67 44.67 83.14
CA ASN A 31 -39.45 43.54 82.64
C ASN A 31 -38.71 42.20 82.75
N LEU A 32 -37.39 42.16 82.57
CA LEU A 32 -36.60 40.98 82.94
C LEU A 32 -36.70 40.74 84.45
N TYR A 33 -36.46 41.76 85.28
CA TYR A 33 -36.44 41.62 86.75
C TYR A 33 -37.79 41.19 87.34
N ASN A 34 -38.94 41.65 86.80
CA ASN A 34 -40.27 41.21 87.24
C ASN A 34 -40.70 39.84 86.68
N PHE A 35 -40.11 39.37 85.58
CA PHE A 35 -40.27 37.98 85.12
C PHE A 35 -39.57 36.98 86.05
N PHE A 36 -38.55 37.42 86.80
CA PHE A 36 -37.74 36.56 87.67
C PHE A 36 -38.29 36.32 89.08
N ARG A 37 -39.42 36.90 89.51
CA ARG A 37 -39.89 36.77 90.91
C ARG A 37 -41.30 36.18 91.05
N ASN A 38 -41.35 35.07 91.81
CA ASN A 38 -42.48 34.27 92.29
C ASN A 38 -43.09 33.21 91.33
N ASN A 39 -42.31 32.16 91.01
CA ASN A 39 -42.75 30.76 91.16
C ASN A 39 -41.56 29.81 90.90
N ALA A 40 -41.20 28.97 91.88
CA ALA A 40 -40.08 28.01 91.74
C ALA A 40 -40.28 27.03 90.56
N SER A 41 -41.52 26.78 90.14
CA SER A 41 -41.85 25.97 88.95
C SER A 41 -41.53 26.68 87.62
N LYS A 42 -41.77 27.99 87.51
CA LYS A 42 -41.45 28.78 86.30
C LYS A 42 -39.94 28.92 86.11
N GLN A 43 -39.18 29.11 87.19
CA GLN A 43 -37.71 29.09 87.13
C GLN A 43 -37.17 27.74 86.66
N LYS A 44 -37.73 26.62 87.12
CA LYS A 44 -37.36 25.27 86.63
C LYS A 44 -37.65 25.09 85.13
N ILE A 45 -38.79 25.58 84.64
CA ILE A 45 -39.14 25.54 83.21
C ILE A 45 -38.20 26.43 82.38
N ILE A 46 -37.90 27.65 82.84
CA ILE A 46 -36.96 28.56 82.17
C ILE A 46 -35.56 27.94 82.12
N ILE A 47 -35.08 27.36 83.22
CA ILE A 47 -33.79 26.66 83.27
C ILE A 47 -33.81 25.49 82.28
N ALA A 48 -34.87 24.68 82.23
CA ALA A 48 -34.98 23.57 81.30
C ALA A 48 -34.98 24.02 79.83
N VAL A 49 -35.71 25.09 79.48
CA VAL A 49 -35.74 25.66 78.13
C VAL A 49 -34.40 26.27 77.74
N VAL A 50 -33.77 27.02 78.64
CA VAL A 50 -32.44 27.62 78.42
C VAL A 50 -31.38 26.52 78.27
N SER A 51 -31.40 25.49 79.13
CA SER A 51 -30.54 24.31 79.00
C SER A 51 -30.75 23.60 77.67
N PHE A 52 -32.01 23.42 77.22
CA PHE A 52 -32.32 22.82 75.93
C PHE A 52 -31.78 23.65 74.76
N ILE A 53 -31.95 24.99 74.78
CA ILE A 53 -31.41 25.89 73.76
C ILE A 53 -29.87 25.83 73.74
N ILE A 54 -29.22 25.84 74.91
CA ILE A 54 -27.76 25.71 75.02
C ILE A 54 -27.31 24.37 74.44
N ILE A 55 -27.97 23.26 74.80
CA ILE A 55 -27.68 21.93 74.25
C ILE A 55 -27.87 21.91 72.73
N PHE A 56 -28.94 22.51 72.21
CA PHE A 56 -29.22 22.59 70.79
C PHE A 56 -28.17 23.41 70.04
N ILE A 57 -27.73 24.54 70.60
CA ILE A 57 -26.65 25.37 70.04
C ILE A 57 -25.33 24.60 70.08
N LEU A 58 -24.98 23.99 71.22
CA LEU A 58 -23.76 23.20 71.38
C LEU A 58 -23.73 22.00 70.41
N LEU A 59 -24.87 21.32 70.22
CA LEU A 59 -25.01 20.25 69.24
C LEU A 59 -24.75 20.76 67.82
N ASN A 60 -25.40 21.85 67.40
CA ASN A 60 -25.21 22.39 66.06
C ASN A 60 -23.79 22.95 65.84
N VAL A 61 -23.18 23.59 66.84
CA VAL A 61 -21.77 24.03 66.79
C VAL A 61 -20.83 22.82 66.69
N SER A 62 -21.07 21.78 67.47
CA SER A 62 -20.28 20.53 67.43
C SER A 62 -20.39 19.87 66.05
N LEU A 63 -21.61 19.75 65.51
CA LEU A 63 -21.84 19.24 64.16
C LEU A 63 -21.16 20.11 63.09
N PHE A 64 -21.24 21.44 63.21
CA PHE A 64 -20.56 22.35 62.29
C PHE A 64 -19.04 22.13 62.29
N ILE A 65 -18.43 21.98 63.47
CA ILE A 65 -16.98 21.72 63.61
C ILE A 65 -16.62 20.35 63.02
N VAL A 66 -17.36 19.30 63.38
CA VAL A 66 -17.13 17.94 62.90
C VAL A 66 -17.25 17.87 61.38
N TYR A 67 -18.29 18.46 60.80
CA TYR A 67 -18.57 18.45 59.36
C TYR A 67 -18.03 19.67 58.62
N ARG A 68 -17.03 20.36 59.20
CA ARG A 68 -16.42 21.54 58.56
C ARG A 68 -15.66 21.18 57.29
N GLN A 69 -14.93 20.06 57.32
CA GLN A 69 -14.05 19.59 56.23
C GLN A 69 -14.51 18.27 55.61
N LYS A 70 -15.77 17.87 55.86
CA LYS A 70 -16.34 16.64 55.34
C LYS A 70 -17.82 16.78 55.00
N THR A 71 -18.30 15.91 54.13
CA THR A 71 -19.71 15.75 53.78
C THR A 71 -20.52 15.17 54.94
N TYR A 72 -21.84 15.35 54.92
CA TYR A 72 -22.74 14.75 55.90
C TYR A 72 -23.07 13.29 55.53
N PRO A 73 -23.59 12.47 56.46
CA PRO A 73 -23.82 11.03 56.22
C PRO A 73 -24.77 10.70 55.05
N LYS A 74 -25.71 11.59 54.72
CA LYS A 74 -26.67 11.41 53.61
C LYS A 74 -26.26 12.17 52.33
N THR A 75 -24.96 12.26 52.05
CA THR A 75 -24.47 12.80 50.79
C THR A 75 -24.37 11.70 49.74
N LEU A 76 -24.88 11.99 48.54
CA LEU A 76 -24.85 11.11 47.38
C LEU A 76 -24.13 11.81 46.22
N ILE A 77 -23.48 11.03 45.37
CA ILE A 77 -22.95 11.46 44.07
C ILE A 77 -23.65 10.61 43.01
N ASN A 78 -24.34 11.24 42.04
CA ASN A 78 -25.16 10.52 41.04
C ASN A 78 -26.04 9.41 41.67
N ASN A 79 -26.77 9.74 42.74
CA ASN A 79 -27.62 8.81 43.52
C ASN A 79 -26.88 7.66 44.25
N GLN A 80 -25.54 7.62 44.24
CA GLN A 80 -24.76 6.64 44.99
C GLN A 80 -24.33 7.23 46.35
N PRO A 81 -24.61 6.56 47.48
CA PRO A 81 -24.28 7.10 48.80
C PRO A 81 -22.77 7.06 49.06
N ILE A 82 -22.17 8.24 49.29
CA ILE A 82 -20.74 8.35 49.64
C ILE A 82 -20.51 8.47 51.15
N GLY A 83 -21.54 8.85 51.90
CA GLY A 83 -21.46 9.04 53.33
C GLY A 83 -20.64 10.27 53.74
N ALA A 84 -20.15 10.26 54.99
CA ALA A 84 -19.33 11.32 55.53
C ALA A 84 -17.85 11.14 55.14
N LYS A 85 -17.43 11.86 54.09
CA LYS A 85 -16.09 11.82 53.49
C LYS A 85 -15.40 13.17 53.58
N SER A 86 -14.07 13.15 53.75
CA SER A 86 -13.26 14.38 53.71
C SER A 86 -13.38 15.02 52.33
N TYR A 87 -13.42 16.35 52.27
CA TYR A 87 -13.34 17.04 50.97
C TYR A 87 -12.04 16.74 50.22
N SER A 88 -10.97 16.39 50.94
CA SER A 88 -9.69 15.97 50.33
C SER A 88 -9.74 14.59 49.68
N SER A 89 -10.75 13.76 49.97
CA SER A 89 -10.93 12.39 49.44
C SER A 89 -12.26 12.25 48.69
N ILE A 90 -12.88 13.37 48.33
CA ILE A 90 -14.18 13.35 47.64
C ILE A 90 -14.03 12.93 46.18
N GLU A 91 -12.88 13.23 45.57
CA GLU A 91 -12.50 12.76 44.24
C GLU A 91 -12.39 11.24 44.21
N ASP A 92 -11.73 10.61 45.19
CA ASP A 92 -11.69 9.14 45.31
C ASP A 92 -13.11 8.53 45.40
N SER A 93 -14.00 9.22 46.11
CA SER A 93 -15.40 8.80 46.23
C SER A 93 -16.14 8.95 44.90
N ALA A 94 -15.91 10.03 44.15
CA ALA A 94 -16.46 10.22 42.82
C ALA A 94 -15.91 9.20 41.82
N MET A 95 -14.61 8.90 41.87
CA MET A 95 -13.96 7.88 41.04
C MET A 95 -14.54 6.48 41.27
N SER A 96 -14.90 6.14 42.52
CA SER A 96 -15.59 4.88 42.83
C SER A 96 -17.01 4.80 42.24
N VAL A 97 -17.69 5.93 42.09
CA VAL A 97 -19.03 5.99 41.49
C VAL A 97 -18.98 5.76 39.98
N ILE A 98 -17.86 6.10 39.34
CA ILE A 98 -17.65 5.94 37.89
C ILE A 98 -16.71 4.77 37.53
N GLU A 99 -16.42 3.87 38.48
CA GLU A 99 -15.49 2.75 38.27
C GLU A 99 -15.89 1.88 37.07
N ASN A 100 -17.20 1.69 36.87
CA ASN A 100 -17.78 0.94 35.75
C ASN A 100 -17.61 1.61 34.37
N ILE A 101 -17.22 2.89 34.32
CA ILE A 101 -17.02 3.64 33.07
C ILE A 101 -15.59 4.16 32.92
N GLN A 102 -14.63 3.68 33.73
CA GLN A 102 -13.21 4.00 33.56
C GLN A 102 -12.66 3.48 32.22
N GLY A 103 -13.14 2.32 31.78
CA GLY A 103 -12.92 1.79 30.44
C GLY A 103 -14.09 2.17 29.53
N ILE A 104 -13.80 2.93 28.48
CA ILE A 104 -14.79 3.37 27.49
C ILE A 104 -14.56 2.59 26.20
N THR A 105 -15.64 2.11 25.59
CA THR A 105 -15.64 1.54 24.25
C THR A 105 -16.37 2.48 23.31
N LEU A 106 -15.63 3.14 22.43
CA LEU A 106 -16.17 3.93 21.34
C LEU A 106 -16.53 3.01 20.18
N LYS A 107 -17.74 3.15 19.63
CA LYS A 107 -18.25 2.34 18.53
C LYS A 107 -18.64 3.20 17.35
N ALA A 108 -18.32 2.70 16.16
CA ALA A 108 -18.87 3.20 14.91
C ALA A 108 -19.07 2.02 13.96
N ALA A 109 -20.28 1.86 13.45
CA ALA A 109 -20.70 0.67 12.70
C ALA A 109 -20.36 -0.62 13.48
N SER A 110 -19.60 -1.54 12.87
CA SER A 110 -19.17 -2.81 13.48
C SER A 110 -17.80 -2.74 14.17
N LYS A 111 -17.19 -1.56 14.24
CA LYS A 111 -15.83 -1.38 14.76
C LYS A 111 -15.87 -0.77 16.16
N GLU A 112 -14.88 -1.13 16.98
CA GLU A 112 -14.77 -0.71 18.36
C GLU A 112 -13.36 -0.20 18.65
N HIS A 113 -13.26 0.84 19.48
CA HIS A 113 -12.01 1.38 19.97
C HIS A 113 -12.10 1.57 21.49
N LYS A 114 -11.15 0.98 22.22
CA LYS A 114 -11.09 1.10 23.68
C LYS A 114 -10.25 2.30 24.07
N THR A 115 -10.75 3.08 25.02
CA THR A 115 -10.11 4.28 25.54
C THR A 115 -10.50 4.46 27.02
N THR A 116 -10.03 5.53 27.65
CA THR A 116 -10.40 5.90 29.01
C THR A 116 -10.84 7.36 29.07
N LEU A 117 -11.49 7.76 30.16
CA LEU A 117 -11.82 9.17 30.40
C LEU A 117 -10.56 10.05 30.38
N ASN A 118 -9.46 9.56 30.97
CA ASN A 118 -8.18 10.25 31.00
C ASN A 118 -7.59 10.43 29.60
N ASP A 119 -7.65 9.39 28.77
CA ASP A 119 -7.17 9.46 27.38
C ASP A 119 -7.99 10.45 26.55
N LEU A 120 -9.29 10.56 26.82
CA LEU A 120 -10.19 11.54 26.20
C LEU A 120 -10.00 12.97 26.76
N GLY A 121 -9.13 13.16 27.76
CA GLY A 121 -8.95 14.45 28.43
C GLY A 121 -10.18 14.89 29.24
N ILE A 122 -11.03 13.95 29.64
CA ILE A 122 -12.23 14.19 30.45
C ILE A 122 -11.89 13.89 31.90
N GLN A 123 -11.99 14.89 32.77
CA GLN A 123 -11.71 14.77 34.20
C GLN A 123 -12.92 15.21 35.02
N ILE A 124 -13.04 14.70 36.24
CA ILE A 124 -14.06 15.17 37.17
C ILE A 124 -13.76 16.62 37.56
N ASP A 125 -14.76 17.49 37.50
CA ASP A 125 -14.62 18.84 38.04
C ASP A 125 -14.68 18.78 39.58
N THR A 126 -13.54 18.46 40.20
CA THR A 126 -13.42 18.36 41.66
C THR A 126 -13.78 19.68 42.36
N SER A 127 -13.56 20.82 41.70
CA SER A 127 -13.89 22.14 42.25
C SER A 127 -15.40 22.35 42.30
N GLN A 128 -16.11 22.07 41.21
CA GLN A 128 -17.57 22.07 41.16
C GLN A 128 -18.14 21.07 42.17
N LEU A 129 -17.59 19.86 42.23
CA LEU A 129 -18.02 18.80 43.13
C LEU A 129 -17.94 19.23 44.61
N ILE A 130 -16.80 19.78 45.04
CA ILE A 130 -16.61 20.29 46.40
C ILE A 130 -17.55 21.46 46.70
N ASN A 131 -17.75 22.37 45.74
CA ASN A 131 -18.63 23.53 45.93
C ASN A 131 -20.09 23.09 46.09
N SER A 132 -20.56 22.16 45.28
CA SER A 132 -21.89 21.54 45.40
C SER A 132 -22.04 20.76 46.70
N ALA A 133 -21.01 20.03 47.14
CA ALA A 133 -21.02 19.32 48.42
C ALA A 133 -21.14 20.26 49.64
N LYS A 134 -20.61 21.49 49.53
CA LYS A 134 -20.73 22.54 50.56
C LYS A 134 -22.08 23.25 50.55
N SER A 135 -22.84 23.17 49.45
CA SER A 135 -24.20 23.68 49.36
C SER A 135 -25.14 22.78 50.18
N ARG A 136 -25.44 23.20 51.41
CA ARG A 136 -26.15 22.40 52.40
C ARG A 136 -27.04 23.28 53.28
N HIS A 137 -27.96 22.67 54.00
CA HIS A 137 -28.88 23.40 54.86
C HIS A 137 -28.11 24.19 55.93
N TRP A 138 -28.53 25.43 56.21
CA TRP A 138 -27.83 26.33 57.13
C TRP A 138 -27.79 25.81 58.58
N LEU A 139 -28.79 25.01 59.00
CA LEU A 139 -28.81 24.28 60.27
C LEU A 139 -28.09 22.92 60.15
N PRO A 140 -26.95 22.70 60.85
CA PRO A 140 -26.19 21.45 60.83
C PRO A 140 -27.00 20.17 61.12
N VAL A 141 -27.91 20.22 62.10
CA VAL A 141 -28.71 19.04 62.50
C VAL A 141 -29.64 18.55 61.40
N VAL A 142 -30.13 19.44 60.52
CA VAL A 142 -31.02 19.09 59.40
C VAL A 142 -30.28 18.22 58.37
N ASN A 143 -29.00 18.53 58.13
CA ASN A 143 -28.16 17.81 57.16
C ASN A 143 -27.88 16.33 57.53
N LEU A 144 -28.18 15.90 58.76
CA LEU A 144 -28.13 14.49 59.15
C LEU A 144 -29.29 13.67 58.56
N PHE A 145 -30.39 14.34 58.22
CA PHE A 145 -31.63 13.69 57.79
C PHE A 145 -32.03 14.00 56.35
N THR A 146 -31.50 15.09 55.77
CA THR A 146 -31.72 15.47 54.37
C THR A 146 -30.67 14.85 53.45
N GLU A 147 -31.12 14.34 52.31
CA GLU A 147 -30.24 13.91 51.23
C GLU A 147 -29.65 15.12 50.51
N ASN A 148 -28.35 15.06 50.23
CA ASN A 148 -27.68 16.00 49.35
C ASN A 148 -27.10 15.24 48.17
N ASN A 149 -27.83 15.25 47.05
CA ASN A 149 -27.42 14.57 45.83
C ASN A 149 -26.66 15.53 44.92
N ILE A 150 -25.43 15.16 44.59
CA ILE A 150 -24.52 15.99 43.82
C ILE A 150 -24.33 15.35 42.44
N GLU A 151 -24.59 16.12 41.39
CA GLU A 151 -24.29 15.70 40.03
C GLU A 151 -22.79 15.78 39.75
N LEU A 152 -22.26 14.78 39.04
CA LEU A 152 -20.89 14.83 38.53
C LEU A 152 -20.77 15.83 37.38
N GLY A 153 -19.91 16.83 37.60
CA GLY A 153 -19.42 17.72 36.56
C GLY A 153 -18.11 17.21 35.97
N TYR A 154 -17.84 17.62 34.73
CA TYR A 154 -16.62 17.23 34.01
C TYR A 154 -15.95 18.45 33.40
N THR A 155 -14.62 18.48 33.44
CA THR A 155 -13.79 19.34 32.62
C THR A 155 -13.28 18.56 31.42
N THR A 156 -13.00 19.27 30.32
CA THR A 156 -12.50 18.66 29.08
C THR A 156 -11.28 19.43 28.59
N ASP A 157 -10.21 18.69 28.30
CA ASP A 157 -9.10 19.16 27.50
C ASP A 157 -9.42 18.94 26.02
N ASN A 158 -9.77 20.02 25.31
CA ASN A 158 -10.20 19.95 23.91
C ASN A 158 -9.11 19.43 22.96
N ASP A 159 -7.84 19.70 23.25
CA ASP A 159 -6.73 19.28 22.40
C ASP A 159 -6.49 17.78 22.55
N LEU A 160 -6.49 17.30 23.80
CA LEU A 160 -6.37 15.88 24.11
C LEU A 160 -7.57 15.09 23.58
N PHE A 161 -8.79 15.62 23.78
CA PHE A 161 -10.01 15.03 23.22
C PHE A 161 -9.92 14.88 21.70
N SER A 162 -9.60 15.97 20.99
CA SER A 162 -9.51 15.97 19.52
C SER A 162 -8.45 14.99 19.03
N ARG A 163 -7.29 14.94 19.70
CA ARG A 163 -6.22 13.98 19.38
C ARG A 163 -6.68 12.53 19.54
N THR A 164 -7.34 12.22 20.64
CA THR A 164 -7.81 10.85 20.93
C THR A 164 -8.93 10.44 19.97
N ILE A 165 -9.86 11.33 19.64
CA ILE A 165 -10.89 11.07 18.63
C ILE A 165 -10.27 10.90 17.24
N ASN A 166 -9.26 11.68 16.86
CA ASN A 166 -8.55 11.49 15.60
C ASN A 166 -7.89 10.10 15.53
N LEU A 167 -7.18 9.68 16.58
CA LEU A 167 -6.57 8.34 16.66
C LEU A 167 -7.62 7.21 16.63
N ALA A 168 -8.75 7.39 17.31
CA ALA A 168 -9.86 6.44 17.25
C ALA A 168 -10.46 6.39 15.84
N SER A 169 -10.58 7.54 15.17
CA SER A 169 -11.13 7.68 13.82
C SER A 169 -10.32 6.91 12.78
N GLU A 170 -8.99 6.80 12.92
CA GLU A 170 -8.15 5.99 12.02
C GLU A 170 -8.64 4.53 11.91
N ASN A 171 -9.14 3.97 13.01
CA ASN A 171 -9.65 2.61 13.05
C ASN A 171 -11.16 2.56 12.79
N LEU A 172 -11.92 3.51 13.35
CA LEU A 172 -13.37 3.51 13.34
C LEU A 172 -13.97 3.99 12.02
N ASN A 173 -13.31 4.89 11.30
CA ASN A 173 -13.78 5.35 10.00
C ASN A 173 -13.77 4.20 8.99
N THR A 174 -14.69 4.26 8.04
CA THR A 174 -14.74 3.38 6.88
C THR A 174 -14.65 4.25 5.64
N PRO A 175 -13.53 4.27 4.91
CA PRO A 175 -13.41 5.09 3.72
C PRO A 175 -14.42 4.64 2.65
N PRO A 176 -14.90 5.54 1.77
CA PRO A 176 -15.72 5.14 0.64
C PRO A 176 -14.89 4.30 -0.34
N GLU A 177 -15.55 3.37 -1.03
CA GLU A 177 -14.95 2.59 -2.11
C GLU A 177 -15.51 3.08 -3.44
N ASN A 178 -14.63 3.59 -4.31
CA ASN A 178 -14.97 4.03 -5.65
C ASN A 178 -15.38 2.85 -6.54
N ALA A 179 -16.35 3.08 -7.42
CA ALA A 179 -16.61 2.18 -8.55
C ALA A 179 -15.39 2.16 -9.49
N ARG A 180 -15.17 1.00 -10.11
CA ARG A 180 -14.16 0.75 -11.15
C ARG A 180 -14.76 -0.12 -12.25
N ILE A 181 -14.16 -0.07 -13.45
CA ILE A 181 -14.47 -1.00 -14.53
C ILE A 181 -13.63 -2.26 -14.34
N GLU A 182 -14.24 -3.43 -14.52
CA GLU A 182 -13.61 -4.74 -14.44
C GLU A 182 -13.91 -5.54 -15.70
N LEU A 183 -12.95 -6.38 -16.12
CA LEU A 183 -13.13 -7.33 -17.21
C LEU A 183 -13.47 -8.71 -16.64
N VAL A 184 -14.74 -9.10 -16.72
CA VAL A 184 -15.27 -10.38 -16.21
C VAL A 184 -15.83 -11.19 -17.38
N ASP A 185 -15.37 -12.43 -17.55
CA ASP A 185 -15.84 -13.35 -18.61
C ASP A 185 -15.87 -12.70 -20.01
N ALA A 186 -14.77 -12.02 -20.38
CA ALA A 186 -14.63 -11.29 -21.65
C ALA A 186 -15.74 -10.25 -21.90
N THR A 187 -16.20 -9.57 -20.84
CA THR A 187 -17.12 -8.43 -20.90
C THR A 187 -16.70 -7.39 -19.85
N PHE A 188 -16.80 -6.10 -20.18
CA PHE A 188 -16.56 -5.05 -19.18
C PHE A 188 -17.82 -4.80 -18.36
N ALA A 189 -17.64 -4.71 -17.04
CA ALA A 189 -18.70 -4.39 -16.08
C ALA A 189 -18.20 -3.36 -15.05
N THR A 190 -19.12 -2.65 -14.40
CA THR A 190 -18.80 -1.81 -13.24
C THR A 190 -18.91 -2.61 -11.95
N SER A 191 -17.98 -2.35 -11.05
CA SER A 191 -18.11 -2.75 -9.64
C SER A 191 -19.05 -1.82 -8.90
N ILE A 192 -19.64 -2.33 -7.82
CA ILE A 192 -20.55 -1.58 -6.95
C ILE A 192 -19.71 -0.70 -6.01
N GLU A 193 -19.95 0.60 -6.04
CA GLU A 193 -19.39 1.56 -5.08
C GLU A 193 -19.94 1.35 -3.66
N LYS A 194 -19.17 1.74 -2.65
CA LYS A 194 -19.60 1.70 -1.25
C LYS A 194 -19.47 3.07 -0.59
N ILE A 195 -20.54 3.46 0.11
CA ILE A 195 -20.58 4.68 0.92
C ILE A 195 -19.67 4.50 2.14
N GLY A 196 -18.80 5.49 2.35
CA GLY A 196 -17.95 5.58 3.53
C GLY A 196 -18.65 6.25 4.71
N GLN A 197 -18.06 6.12 5.89
CA GLN A 197 -18.53 6.72 7.13
C GLN A 197 -17.35 7.27 7.93
N ASN A 198 -17.44 8.53 8.35
CA ASN A 198 -16.47 9.17 9.22
C ASN A 198 -17.12 9.60 10.53
N ILE A 199 -16.39 9.54 11.63
CA ILE A 199 -16.84 10.09 12.91
C ILE A 199 -17.18 11.57 12.75
N ASP A 200 -18.36 11.97 13.22
CA ASP A 200 -18.74 13.37 13.38
C ASP A 200 -18.13 13.93 14.66
N GLN A 201 -16.93 14.50 14.54
CA GLN A 201 -16.17 15.01 15.68
C GLN A 201 -16.89 16.14 16.42
N ASP A 202 -17.66 16.97 15.70
CA ASP A 202 -18.41 18.09 16.28
C ASP A 202 -19.46 17.60 17.28
N SER A 203 -20.10 16.47 16.96
CA SER A 203 -21.16 15.86 17.78
C SER A 203 -20.62 14.79 18.75
N ALA A 204 -19.38 14.32 18.57
CA ALA A 204 -18.81 13.24 19.35
C ALA A 204 -18.68 13.58 20.84
N LEU A 205 -18.27 14.80 21.17
CA LEU A 205 -18.10 15.22 22.56
C LEU A 205 -19.42 15.18 23.33
N GLU A 206 -20.51 15.67 22.72
CA GLU A 206 -21.84 15.66 23.34
C GLU A 206 -22.36 14.23 23.55
N SER A 207 -22.18 13.34 22.55
CA SER A 207 -22.54 11.92 22.67
C SER A 207 -21.76 11.22 23.79
N ILE A 208 -20.47 11.53 23.93
CA ILE A 208 -19.62 10.96 24.97
C ILE A 208 -20.04 11.45 26.36
N LEU A 209 -20.20 12.76 26.55
CA LEU A 209 -20.60 13.33 27.84
C LEU A 209 -21.99 12.88 28.28
N SER A 210 -22.94 12.74 27.34
CA SER A 210 -24.27 12.21 27.65
C SER A 210 -24.24 10.74 28.04
N SER A 211 -23.42 9.92 27.38
CA SER A 211 -23.26 8.49 27.72
C SER A 211 -22.60 8.29 29.09
N ILE A 212 -21.60 9.11 29.41
CA ILE A 212 -20.94 9.15 30.73
C ILE A 212 -21.95 9.48 31.84
N LYS A 213 -22.81 10.49 31.64
CA LYS A 213 -23.87 10.84 32.61
C LYS A 213 -24.84 9.70 32.87
N ASN A 214 -25.11 8.88 31.85
CA ASN A 214 -26.00 7.72 31.93
C ASN A 214 -25.27 6.43 32.39
N SER A 215 -23.99 6.52 32.80
CA SER A 215 -23.16 5.39 33.22
C SER A 215 -23.07 4.27 32.17
N ASN A 216 -23.11 4.61 30.88
CA ASN A 216 -22.94 3.67 29.78
C ASN A 216 -21.46 3.67 29.30
N PRO A 217 -20.71 2.57 29.49
CA PRO A 217 -19.31 2.50 29.05
C PRO A 217 -19.15 2.29 27.54
N THR A 218 -20.24 1.96 26.83
CA THR A 218 -20.23 1.77 25.38
C THR A 218 -20.91 2.95 24.69
N ILE A 219 -20.18 3.66 23.84
CA ILE A 219 -20.61 4.92 23.26
C ILE A 219 -20.66 4.77 21.74
N ASP A 220 -21.87 4.84 21.18
CA ASP A 220 -22.06 4.93 19.74
C ASP A 220 -21.74 6.35 19.29
N LEU A 221 -20.66 6.48 18.52
CA LEU A 221 -20.24 7.76 17.98
C LEU A 221 -21.12 8.15 16.79
N PRO A 222 -21.53 9.44 16.70
CA PRO A 222 -22.21 9.93 15.53
C PRO A 222 -21.28 9.86 14.31
N VAL A 223 -21.85 9.55 13.14
CA VAL A 223 -21.10 9.45 11.88
C VAL A 223 -21.72 10.33 10.81
N LYS A 224 -20.86 10.88 9.94
CA LYS A 224 -21.22 11.53 8.68
C LYS A 224 -20.91 10.57 7.54
N GLU A 225 -21.86 10.41 6.62
CA GLU A 225 -21.63 9.65 5.40
C GLU A 225 -20.67 10.38 4.47
N GLN A 226 -19.76 9.64 3.85
CA GLN A 226 -18.87 10.13 2.81
C GLN A 226 -19.20 9.40 1.50
N GLN A 227 -19.64 10.16 0.50
CA GLN A 227 -19.94 9.60 -0.81
C GLN A 227 -18.65 9.23 -1.56
N PRO A 228 -18.66 8.17 -2.39
CA PRO A 228 -17.55 7.83 -3.27
C PRO A 228 -17.34 8.92 -4.33
N GLU A 229 -16.09 9.12 -4.73
CA GLU A 229 -15.73 10.11 -5.75
C GLU A 229 -16.10 9.64 -7.16
N ILE A 230 -16.03 8.33 -7.41
CA ILE A 230 -16.36 7.71 -8.69
C ILE A 230 -17.52 6.74 -8.48
N THR A 231 -18.62 6.97 -9.20
CA THR A 231 -19.83 6.14 -9.17
C THR A 231 -19.93 5.27 -10.41
N ALA A 232 -20.69 4.17 -10.35
CA ALA A 232 -20.96 3.34 -11.53
C ALA A 232 -21.59 4.16 -12.67
N GLU A 233 -22.49 5.09 -12.34
CA GLU A 233 -23.12 6.00 -13.29
C GLU A 233 -22.08 6.88 -14.01
N SER A 234 -21.10 7.43 -13.27
CA SER A 234 -20.05 8.27 -13.85
C SER A 234 -19.17 7.51 -14.87
N LEU A 235 -19.05 6.19 -14.71
CA LEU A 235 -18.25 5.31 -15.56
C LEU A 235 -19.01 4.80 -16.79
N GLN A 236 -20.32 4.98 -16.86
CA GLN A 236 -21.18 4.35 -17.88
C GLN A 236 -20.70 4.65 -19.31
N LYS A 237 -20.34 5.91 -19.60
CA LYS A 237 -19.84 6.28 -20.94
C LYS A 237 -18.55 5.54 -21.33
N ASN A 238 -17.64 5.36 -20.37
CA ASN A 238 -16.38 4.64 -20.61
C ASN A 238 -16.64 3.14 -20.74
N LEU A 239 -17.55 2.59 -19.92
CA LEU A 239 -17.99 1.21 -19.98
C LEU A 239 -18.60 0.87 -21.34
N ASP A 240 -19.53 1.69 -21.82
CA ASP A 240 -20.17 1.53 -23.13
C ASP A 240 -19.13 1.57 -24.25
N ASN A 241 -18.22 2.55 -24.20
CA ASN A 241 -17.15 2.65 -25.18
C ASN A 241 -16.25 1.41 -25.23
N LEU A 242 -15.88 0.84 -24.08
CA LEU A 242 -15.06 -0.37 -24.01
C LEU A 242 -15.82 -1.60 -24.53
N ASN A 243 -17.10 -1.75 -24.18
CA ASN A 243 -17.93 -2.85 -24.65
C ASN A 243 -18.22 -2.77 -26.16
N GLU A 244 -18.38 -1.57 -26.72
CA GLU A 244 -18.48 -1.37 -28.17
C GLU A 244 -17.18 -1.77 -28.89
N MET A 245 -16.01 -1.41 -28.34
CA MET A 245 -14.71 -1.86 -28.87
C MET A 245 -14.56 -3.39 -28.83
N LEU A 246 -15.06 -4.03 -27.77
CA LEU A 246 -15.01 -5.48 -27.60
C LEU A 246 -15.99 -6.25 -28.50
N ALA A 247 -17.01 -5.56 -29.02
CA ALA A 247 -18.03 -6.11 -29.91
C ALA A 247 -17.65 -6.07 -31.40
N VAL A 248 -16.46 -5.57 -31.75
CA VAL A 248 -16.02 -5.44 -33.15
C VAL A 248 -15.80 -6.82 -33.79
N ASP A 249 -16.42 -7.03 -34.95
CA ASP A 249 -16.22 -8.24 -35.75
C ASP A 249 -14.89 -8.19 -36.51
N ILE A 250 -13.96 -9.10 -36.16
CA ILE A 250 -12.64 -9.17 -36.78
C ILE A 250 -12.41 -10.56 -37.36
N VAL A 251 -12.08 -10.61 -38.65
CA VAL A 251 -11.79 -11.86 -39.36
C VAL A 251 -10.36 -11.83 -39.87
N ILE A 252 -9.62 -12.90 -39.60
CA ILE A 252 -8.25 -13.09 -40.06
C ILE A 252 -8.28 -14.07 -41.22
N VAL A 253 -7.58 -13.73 -42.31
CA VAL A 253 -7.50 -14.55 -43.52
C VAL A 253 -6.04 -14.90 -43.79
N PHE A 254 -5.77 -16.16 -44.10
CA PHE A 254 -4.49 -16.60 -44.65
C PHE A 254 -4.74 -17.63 -45.75
N ALA A 255 -4.25 -17.34 -46.95
CA ALA A 255 -4.58 -18.09 -48.17
C ALA A 255 -6.11 -18.26 -48.34
N ASN A 256 -6.62 -19.49 -48.24
CA ASN A 256 -8.05 -19.77 -48.36
C ASN A 256 -8.77 -19.96 -47.00
N ASN A 257 -8.04 -19.88 -45.89
CA ASN A 257 -8.59 -20.07 -44.55
C ASN A 257 -9.06 -18.76 -43.94
N LYS A 258 -10.18 -18.80 -43.21
CA LYS A 258 -10.73 -17.67 -42.49
C LYS A 258 -10.97 -18.07 -41.04
N GLN A 259 -10.57 -17.20 -40.11
CA GLN A 259 -10.75 -17.40 -38.67
C GLN A 259 -11.28 -16.11 -38.05
N ALA A 260 -12.42 -16.17 -37.38
CA ALA A 260 -12.90 -15.05 -36.58
C ALA A 260 -12.09 -14.92 -35.28
N VAL A 261 -11.76 -13.69 -34.88
CA VAL A 261 -11.16 -13.41 -33.57
C VAL A 261 -12.26 -13.54 -32.52
N THR A 262 -12.02 -14.35 -31.50
CA THR A 262 -12.98 -14.58 -30.43
C THR A 262 -13.06 -13.37 -29.49
N LYS A 263 -14.20 -13.21 -28.79
CA LYS A 263 -14.34 -12.20 -27.72
C LYS A 263 -13.24 -12.30 -26.67
N GLN A 264 -12.85 -13.53 -26.28
CA GLN A 264 -11.75 -13.73 -25.33
C GLN A 264 -10.41 -13.22 -25.88
N GLN A 265 -10.12 -13.47 -27.16
CA GLN A 265 -8.89 -12.96 -27.77
C GLN A 265 -8.90 -11.42 -27.84
N LEU A 266 -10.04 -10.79 -28.13
CA LEU A 266 -10.18 -9.33 -28.09
C LEU A 266 -10.04 -8.77 -26.67
N ALA A 267 -10.65 -9.43 -25.68
CA ALA A 267 -10.56 -9.04 -24.28
C ALA A 267 -9.12 -9.01 -23.78
N ASN A 268 -8.30 -10.00 -24.19
CA ASN A 268 -6.88 -10.08 -23.85
C ASN A 268 -6.01 -8.96 -24.47
N LEU A 269 -6.57 -8.14 -25.37
CA LEU A 269 -5.88 -6.97 -25.92
C LEU A 269 -5.92 -5.77 -24.97
N PHE A 270 -6.83 -5.77 -24.00
CA PHE A 270 -7.00 -4.68 -23.04
C PHE A 270 -6.17 -4.93 -21.78
N ILE A 271 -5.49 -3.89 -21.32
CA ILE A 271 -4.68 -3.91 -20.11
C ILE A 271 -5.23 -2.88 -19.12
N GLU A 272 -5.25 -3.24 -17.84
CA GLU A 272 -5.71 -2.36 -16.78
C GLU A 272 -4.76 -1.17 -16.60
N GLN A 273 -5.31 0.04 -16.57
CA GLN A 273 -4.59 1.29 -16.37
C GLN A 273 -5.45 2.25 -15.55
N GLY A 274 -5.03 2.54 -14.31
CA GLY A 274 -5.63 3.58 -13.48
C GLY A 274 -7.12 3.37 -13.16
N GLY A 275 -7.56 2.13 -12.92
CA GLY A 275 -8.98 1.82 -12.62
C GLY A 275 -9.89 1.72 -13.85
N SER A 276 -9.29 1.71 -15.06
CA SER A 276 -9.95 1.47 -16.34
C SER A 276 -9.08 0.55 -17.20
N TYR A 277 -9.43 0.40 -18.48
CA TYR A 277 -8.69 -0.42 -19.43
C TYR A 277 -8.29 0.36 -20.68
N ALA A 278 -7.12 0.03 -21.22
CA ALA A 278 -6.60 0.59 -22.46
C ALA A 278 -6.21 -0.52 -23.43
N LEU A 279 -6.40 -0.28 -24.72
CA LEU A 279 -5.99 -1.22 -25.77
C LEU A 279 -4.45 -1.22 -25.92
N SER A 280 -3.85 -2.40 -25.87
CA SER A 280 -2.40 -2.61 -25.93
C SER A 280 -1.95 -3.02 -27.33
N GLU A 281 -1.13 -2.19 -27.98
CA GLU A 281 -0.50 -2.53 -29.26
C GLU A 281 0.41 -3.75 -29.14
N ALA A 282 1.09 -3.92 -28.00
CA ALA A 282 1.92 -5.09 -27.74
C ALA A 282 1.09 -6.37 -27.66
N SER A 283 -0.06 -6.34 -26.98
CA SER A 283 -0.98 -7.48 -26.91
C SER A 283 -1.58 -7.78 -28.28
N ALA A 284 -1.92 -6.75 -29.07
CA ALA A 284 -2.40 -6.91 -30.44
C ALA A 284 -1.35 -7.57 -31.34
N LYS A 285 -0.08 -7.17 -31.23
CA LYS A 285 1.04 -7.79 -31.94
C LYS A 285 1.19 -9.27 -31.56
N SER A 286 1.13 -9.59 -30.27
CA SER A 286 1.21 -10.97 -29.79
C SER A 286 0.04 -11.83 -30.27
N LEU A 287 -1.18 -11.27 -30.36
CA LEU A 287 -2.32 -11.97 -30.97
C LEU A 287 -2.05 -12.28 -32.45
N VAL A 288 -1.57 -11.31 -33.23
CA VAL A 288 -1.22 -11.50 -34.65
C VAL A 288 -0.16 -12.60 -34.82
N GLU A 289 0.86 -12.62 -33.97
CA GLU A 289 1.88 -13.68 -33.97
C GLU A 289 1.29 -15.05 -33.62
N SER A 290 0.43 -15.13 -32.61
CA SER A 290 -0.24 -16.38 -32.22
C SER A 290 -1.14 -16.95 -33.33
N LEU A 291 -1.80 -16.07 -34.10
CA LEU A 291 -2.60 -16.45 -35.26
C LEU A 291 -1.73 -16.94 -36.42
N GLY A 292 -0.55 -16.34 -36.63
CA GLY A 292 0.45 -16.86 -37.58
C GLY A 292 0.90 -18.29 -37.22
N ASN A 293 1.15 -18.54 -35.93
CA ASN A 293 1.52 -19.86 -35.43
C ASN A 293 0.41 -20.90 -35.67
N LEU A 294 -0.86 -20.52 -35.57
CA LEU A 294 -2.00 -21.40 -35.90
C LEU A 294 -1.96 -21.87 -37.36
N TYR A 295 -1.50 -21.01 -38.27
CA TYR A 295 -1.29 -21.34 -39.68
C TYR A 295 0.11 -21.88 -40.00
N ASN A 296 0.95 -22.10 -38.98
CA ASN A 296 2.33 -22.54 -39.09
C ASN A 296 3.20 -21.64 -39.99
N ILE A 297 2.98 -20.31 -39.90
CA ILE A 297 3.77 -19.30 -40.62
C ILE A 297 4.37 -18.26 -39.68
N THR A 298 5.49 -17.68 -40.12
CA THR A 298 5.94 -16.39 -39.57
C THR A 298 5.24 -15.27 -40.34
N VAL A 299 4.53 -14.38 -39.64
CA VAL A 299 3.77 -13.28 -40.28
C VAL A 299 4.72 -12.20 -40.82
N GLY A 300 4.70 -11.99 -42.14
CA GLY A 300 5.55 -11.02 -42.85
C GLY A 300 5.06 -9.57 -42.75
N ASN A 301 3.75 -9.34 -42.80
CA ASN A 301 3.10 -8.01 -42.70
C ASN A 301 2.62 -7.68 -41.28
N LYS A 302 3.37 -8.12 -40.27
CA LYS A 302 2.97 -8.07 -38.85
C LYS A 302 2.64 -6.66 -38.37
N THR A 303 3.45 -5.68 -38.74
CA THR A 303 3.31 -4.29 -38.29
C THR A 303 2.04 -3.66 -38.86
N GLU A 304 1.79 -3.87 -40.15
CA GLU A 304 0.63 -3.36 -40.87
C GLU A 304 -0.67 -3.95 -40.30
N VAL A 305 -0.70 -5.27 -40.11
CA VAL A 305 -1.85 -5.98 -39.54
C VAL A 305 -2.12 -5.55 -38.11
N THR A 306 -1.09 -5.41 -37.28
CA THR A 306 -1.23 -4.95 -35.89
C THR A 306 -1.84 -3.55 -35.84
N LYS A 307 -1.36 -2.62 -36.66
CA LYS A 307 -1.90 -1.25 -36.74
C LYS A 307 -3.35 -1.23 -37.22
N ALA A 308 -3.67 -2.02 -38.25
CA ALA A 308 -5.03 -2.13 -38.77
C ALA A 308 -5.99 -2.72 -37.74
N LEU A 309 -5.55 -3.74 -36.99
CA LEU A 309 -6.29 -4.35 -35.88
C LEU A 309 -6.61 -3.33 -34.79
N VAL A 310 -5.58 -2.64 -34.26
CA VAL A 310 -5.74 -1.63 -33.21
C VAL A 310 -6.68 -0.51 -33.67
N LYS A 311 -6.48 -0.02 -34.89
CA LYS A 311 -7.31 1.04 -35.47
C LYS A 311 -8.76 0.60 -35.63
N ALA A 312 -9.01 -0.61 -36.14
CA ALA A 312 -10.36 -1.13 -36.32
C ALA A 312 -11.13 -1.23 -34.99
N ILE A 313 -10.46 -1.67 -33.92
CA ILE A 313 -11.03 -1.72 -32.57
C ILE A 313 -11.33 -0.30 -32.07
N GLN A 314 -10.40 0.65 -32.23
CA GLN A 314 -10.59 2.04 -31.82
C GLN A 314 -11.73 2.74 -32.57
N ASP A 315 -11.82 2.50 -33.88
CA ASP A 315 -12.86 3.04 -34.78
C ASP A 315 -14.19 2.26 -34.66
N LYS A 316 -14.23 1.20 -33.83
CA LYS A 316 -15.39 0.32 -33.64
C LYS A 316 -15.93 -0.24 -34.95
N SER A 317 -15.03 -0.62 -35.85
CA SER A 317 -15.34 -0.98 -37.23
C SER A 317 -14.91 -2.40 -37.55
N ALA A 318 -15.81 -3.17 -38.15
CA ALA A 318 -15.51 -4.54 -38.58
C ALA A 318 -14.41 -4.54 -39.65
N ILE A 319 -13.50 -5.51 -39.57
CA ILE A 319 -12.37 -5.61 -40.50
C ILE A 319 -12.03 -7.05 -40.84
N THR A 320 -11.58 -7.26 -42.09
CA THR A 320 -10.91 -8.48 -42.51
C THR A 320 -9.42 -8.20 -42.67
N LEU A 321 -8.57 -8.90 -41.93
CA LEU A 321 -7.12 -8.74 -41.93
C LEU A 321 -6.47 -9.93 -42.65
N GLU A 322 -5.69 -9.65 -43.69
CA GLU A 322 -4.97 -10.68 -44.43
C GLU A 322 -3.54 -10.82 -43.89
N LEU A 323 -3.16 -12.02 -43.48
CA LEU A 323 -1.79 -12.35 -43.09
C LEU A 323 -0.98 -12.73 -44.32
N THR A 324 0.28 -12.31 -44.37
CA THR A 324 1.26 -12.81 -45.35
C THR A 324 2.33 -13.63 -44.65
N GLU A 325 2.83 -14.67 -45.32
CA GLU A 325 4.00 -15.40 -44.84
C GLU A 325 5.27 -14.59 -45.13
N GLN A 326 6.14 -14.48 -44.13
CA GLN A 326 7.42 -13.82 -44.25
C GLN A 326 8.28 -14.55 -45.29
N GLN A 327 8.51 -13.88 -46.42
CA GLN A 327 9.42 -14.36 -47.45
C GLN A 327 10.86 -14.17 -46.95
N ILE A 328 11.47 -15.23 -46.44
CA ILE A 328 12.90 -15.22 -46.18
C ILE A 328 13.60 -15.38 -47.53
N ALA A 329 14.28 -14.35 -48.00
CA ALA A 329 15.14 -14.46 -49.17
C ALA A 329 16.22 -15.52 -48.89
N ARG A 330 16.11 -16.72 -49.50
CA ARG A 330 17.12 -17.77 -49.38
C ARG A 330 18.44 -17.27 -49.97
N ARG A 331 19.42 -16.93 -49.14
CA ARG A 331 20.80 -16.75 -49.62
C ARG A 331 21.38 -18.15 -49.86
N SER A 332 21.96 -18.40 -51.04
CA SER A 332 22.60 -19.67 -51.34
C SER A 332 24.09 -19.48 -51.59
N TYR A 333 24.92 -20.26 -50.89
CA TYR A 333 26.35 -20.34 -51.11
C TYR A 333 26.74 -21.73 -51.61
N THR A 334 27.68 -21.77 -52.55
CA THR A 334 28.24 -23.00 -53.08
C THR A 334 29.68 -23.16 -52.58
N TYR A 335 30.08 -24.39 -52.26
CA TYR A 335 31.45 -24.68 -51.81
C TYR A 335 32.05 -25.87 -52.55
N CYS A 336 33.35 -25.84 -52.79
CA CYS A 336 34.12 -27.00 -53.25
C CYS A 336 34.82 -27.66 -52.07
N VAL A 337 35.13 -28.95 -52.18
CA VAL A 337 35.91 -29.68 -51.16
C VAL A 337 37.18 -30.23 -51.78
N ALA A 338 38.33 -29.93 -51.17
CA ALA A 338 39.65 -30.35 -51.65
C ALA A 338 40.59 -30.76 -50.51
N ALA A 339 41.61 -31.54 -50.83
CA ALA A 339 42.67 -31.93 -49.90
C ALA A 339 44.03 -31.41 -50.39
N LYS A 340 44.91 -31.04 -49.46
CA LYS A 340 46.29 -30.66 -49.76
C LYS A 340 47.27 -31.41 -48.87
N GLY A 341 48.01 -32.35 -49.46
CA GLY A 341 48.96 -33.19 -48.74
C GLY A 341 48.33 -34.22 -47.78
N VAL A 342 47.02 -34.41 -47.87
CA VAL A 342 46.23 -35.41 -47.11
C VAL A 342 45.70 -36.46 -48.09
N ASP A 343 45.66 -37.73 -47.67
CA ASP A 343 45.15 -38.82 -48.48
C ASP A 343 43.65 -38.62 -48.83
N ALA A 344 43.27 -38.98 -50.05
CA ALA A 344 41.91 -38.75 -50.55
C ALA A 344 40.84 -39.54 -49.79
N SER A 345 41.20 -40.63 -49.10
CA SER A 345 40.28 -41.42 -48.27
C SER A 345 39.63 -40.61 -47.14
N TYR A 346 40.29 -39.55 -46.64
CA TYR A 346 39.72 -38.68 -45.61
C TYR A 346 38.64 -37.72 -46.11
N LEU A 347 38.55 -37.49 -47.43
CA LEU A 347 37.60 -36.53 -48.00
C LEU A 347 36.14 -36.97 -47.84
N GLY A 348 35.86 -38.28 -47.79
CA GLY A 348 34.49 -38.77 -47.56
C GLY A 348 33.95 -38.29 -46.21
N ALA A 349 34.69 -38.56 -45.13
CA ALA A 349 34.31 -38.13 -43.78
C ALA A 349 34.26 -36.60 -43.66
N PHE A 350 35.18 -35.88 -44.31
CA PHE A 350 35.20 -34.42 -44.31
C PHE A 350 33.96 -33.82 -44.98
N ARG A 351 33.58 -34.32 -46.17
CA ARG A 351 32.35 -33.92 -46.88
C ARG A 351 31.11 -34.15 -46.03
N SER A 352 30.96 -35.35 -45.46
CA SER A 352 29.80 -35.67 -44.62
C SER A 352 29.67 -34.72 -43.42
N LYS A 353 30.79 -34.36 -42.79
CA LYS A 353 30.76 -33.41 -41.67
C LYS A 353 30.44 -31.98 -42.12
N LEU A 354 31.00 -31.50 -43.23
CA LEU A 354 30.66 -30.19 -43.80
C LEU A 354 29.17 -30.10 -44.11
N GLN A 355 28.62 -31.10 -44.80
CA GLN A 355 27.19 -31.18 -45.11
C GLN A 355 26.33 -31.16 -43.84
N ALA A 356 26.69 -31.95 -42.83
CA ALA A 356 25.98 -31.96 -41.55
C ALA A 356 26.01 -30.61 -40.84
N VAL A 357 27.19 -29.97 -40.75
CA VAL A 357 27.35 -28.67 -40.07
C VAL A 357 26.61 -27.57 -40.81
N TYR A 358 26.67 -27.54 -42.14
CA TYR A 358 26.02 -26.52 -42.94
C TYR A 358 24.50 -26.68 -43.06
N ALA A 359 23.96 -27.88 -42.82
CA ALA A 359 22.53 -28.12 -42.75
C ALA A 359 21.93 -27.94 -41.33
N ASP A 360 22.76 -27.88 -40.30
CA ASP A 360 22.29 -27.80 -38.91
C ASP A 360 21.69 -26.42 -38.60
N ALA A 361 20.48 -26.42 -38.01
CA ALA A 361 19.74 -25.20 -37.65
C ALA A 361 20.44 -24.35 -36.58
N ARG A 362 21.36 -24.94 -35.81
CA ARG A 362 22.20 -24.22 -34.83
C ARG A 362 23.31 -23.42 -35.50
N GLY A 363 23.69 -23.79 -36.73
CA GLY A 363 24.78 -23.19 -37.48
C GLY A 363 24.37 -21.99 -38.34
N TRP A 364 25.22 -21.69 -39.33
CA TRP A 364 25.02 -20.59 -40.27
C TRP A 364 23.89 -20.80 -41.27
N SER A 365 23.18 -21.94 -41.23
CA SER A 365 21.97 -22.15 -42.05
C SER A 365 20.82 -21.23 -41.65
N LEU A 366 20.86 -20.67 -40.43
CA LEU A 366 19.84 -19.80 -39.85
C LEU A 366 18.43 -20.41 -39.98
N GLY A 367 18.30 -21.70 -39.64
CA GLY A 367 17.02 -22.42 -39.74
C GLY A 367 16.50 -22.60 -41.17
N GLY A 368 17.37 -22.51 -42.18
CA GLY A 368 17.04 -22.66 -43.60
C GLY A 368 17.00 -21.36 -44.40
N ALA A 369 17.27 -20.21 -43.76
CA ALA A 369 17.40 -18.93 -44.45
C ALA A 369 18.66 -18.87 -45.36
N ILE A 370 19.69 -19.66 -45.03
CA ILE A 370 20.92 -19.78 -45.83
C ILE A 370 21.13 -21.24 -46.22
N ALA A 371 21.28 -21.49 -47.52
CA ALA A 371 21.59 -22.81 -48.06
C ALA A 371 23.07 -22.89 -48.46
N PHE A 372 23.75 -23.96 -48.04
CA PHE A 372 25.10 -24.28 -48.52
C PHE A 372 25.04 -25.55 -49.36
N SER A 373 25.68 -25.55 -50.53
CA SER A 373 25.67 -26.70 -51.43
C SER A 373 27.07 -27.01 -51.96
N GLU A 374 27.46 -28.29 -51.88
CA GLU A 374 28.72 -28.74 -52.46
C GLU A 374 28.60 -28.79 -53.99
N VAL A 375 29.58 -28.23 -54.70
CA VAL A 375 29.69 -28.27 -56.16
C VAL A 375 31.10 -28.62 -56.59
N SER A 376 31.26 -29.15 -57.80
CA SER A 376 32.58 -29.59 -58.31
C SER A 376 33.48 -28.45 -58.77
N SER A 377 32.93 -27.28 -59.11
CA SER A 377 33.65 -26.12 -59.65
C SER A 377 32.81 -24.85 -59.54
N ASN A 378 33.42 -23.66 -59.73
CA ASN A 378 32.75 -22.35 -59.66
C ASN A 378 32.04 -22.07 -58.32
N CYS A 379 32.57 -22.65 -57.25
CA CYS A 379 32.10 -22.43 -55.88
C CYS A 379 32.44 -21.02 -55.37
N ASN A 380 31.66 -20.54 -54.39
CA ASN A 380 31.95 -19.28 -53.69
C ASN A 380 33.21 -19.39 -52.83
N TYR A 381 33.48 -20.57 -52.24
CA TYR A 381 34.72 -20.86 -51.52
C TYR A 381 35.11 -22.33 -51.61
N THR A 382 36.36 -22.64 -51.27
CA THR A 382 36.84 -24.01 -51.14
C THR A 382 37.11 -24.34 -49.67
N ALA A 383 36.52 -25.42 -49.19
CA ALA A 383 36.83 -26.04 -47.91
C ALA A 383 37.98 -27.04 -48.11
N TRP A 384 39.14 -26.74 -47.53
CA TRP A 384 40.35 -27.52 -47.65
C TRP A 384 40.60 -28.36 -46.41
N LEU A 385 40.93 -29.63 -46.59
CA LEU A 385 41.58 -30.44 -45.56
C LEU A 385 43.09 -30.52 -45.86
N THR A 386 43.91 -29.91 -45.01
CA THR A 386 45.32 -29.64 -45.34
C THR A 386 46.26 -30.19 -44.29
N ARG A 387 47.33 -30.88 -44.71
CA ARG A 387 48.40 -31.36 -43.83
C ARG A 387 49.07 -30.18 -43.12
N ALA A 388 49.34 -30.31 -41.82
CA ALA A 388 49.73 -29.20 -40.95
C ALA A 388 50.91 -28.35 -41.48
N ASP A 389 51.98 -28.98 -41.95
CA ASP A 389 53.16 -28.33 -42.55
C ASP A 389 52.85 -27.50 -43.81
N LEU A 390 51.77 -27.82 -44.52
CA LEU A 390 51.35 -27.13 -45.75
C LEU A 390 50.36 -26.01 -45.51
N VAL A 391 49.78 -25.87 -44.31
CA VAL A 391 48.80 -24.81 -44.01
C VAL A 391 49.39 -23.40 -44.24
N PRO A 392 50.64 -23.07 -43.82
CA PRO A 392 51.25 -21.76 -44.08
C PRO A 392 51.46 -21.43 -45.58
N SER A 393 51.39 -22.42 -46.48
CA SER A 393 51.52 -22.17 -47.93
C SER A 393 50.34 -21.41 -48.54
N PHE A 394 49.20 -21.32 -47.85
CA PHE A 394 48.08 -20.46 -48.26
C PHE A 394 48.35 -18.97 -47.95
N SER A 395 49.06 -18.69 -46.85
CA SER A 395 49.57 -17.37 -46.48
C SER A 395 50.50 -17.51 -45.28
N SER A 396 51.75 -17.11 -45.42
CA SER A 396 52.74 -17.17 -44.34
C SER A 396 52.53 -16.14 -43.23
N THR A 397 51.62 -15.18 -43.42
CA THR A 397 51.32 -14.12 -42.45
C THR A 397 50.00 -14.34 -41.70
N ILE A 398 49.07 -15.09 -42.29
CA ILE A 398 47.75 -15.36 -41.71
C ILE A 398 47.68 -16.76 -41.11
N CYS A 399 48.31 -17.74 -41.76
CA CYS A 399 48.17 -19.15 -41.41
C CYS A 399 49.44 -19.67 -40.72
N ASP A 400 49.23 -20.50 -39.70
CA ASP A 400 50.27 -21.20 -38.95
C ASP A 400 50.06 -22.72 -39.09
N SER A 401 51.14 -23.51 -38.96
CA SER A 401 51.06 -24.98 -39.09
C SER A 401 50.30 -25.65 -37.93
N THR A 402 50.00 -24.91 -36.86
CA THR A 402 49.31 -25.40 -35.67
C THR A 402 47.78 -25.30 -35.79
N TRP A 403 47.25 -24.38 -36.58
CA TRP A 403 45.83 -23.99 -36.54
C TRP A 403 45.15 -24.06 -37.91
N SER A 404 43.82 -24.13 -37.90
CA SER A 404 43.01 -23.82 -39.08
C SER A 404 43.03 -22.30 -39.35
N CYS A 405 42.72 -21.91 -40.58
CA CYS A 405 42.69 -20.50 -40.96
C CYS A 405 41.76 -20.24 -42.16
N ARG A 406 41.45 -18.97 -42.41
CA ARG A 406 40.70 -18.51 -43.60
C ARG A 406 41.48 -17.48 -44.40
N VAL A 407 41.80 -17.79 -45.66
CA VAL A 407 42.51 -16.88 -46.59
C VAL A 407 41.69 -16.66 -47.86
N GLY A 408 41.16 -15.45 -48.05
CA GLY A 408 40.27 -15.15 -49.17
C GLY A 408 39.09 -16.12 -49.21
N ASN A 409 38.89 -16.78 -50.36
CA ASN A 409 37.84 -17.79 -50.55
C ASN A 409 38.29 -19.22 -50.15
N ASN A 410 39.27 -19.36 -49.27
CA ASN A 410 39.75 -20.66 -48.78
C ASN A 410 39.47 -20.78 -47.28
N VAL A 411 38.63 -21.74 -46.93
CA VAL A 411 38.38 -22.21 -45.56
C VAL A 411 39.29 -23.40 -45.33
N ILE A 412 40.35 -23.26 -44.54
CA ILE A 412 41.44 -24.24 -44.45
C ILE A 412 41.41 -24.92 -43.09
N ILE A 413 41.09 -26.20 -43.10
CA ILE A 413 41.06 -27.05 -41.91
C ILE A 413 42.40 -27.79 -41.80
N ASN A 414 43.09 -27.56 -40.69
CA ASN A 414 44.33 -28.25 -40.37
C ASN A 414 44.08 -29.71 -40.03
N PHE A 415 44.76 -30.64 -40.72
CA PHE A 415 44.50 -32.08 -40.62
C PHE A 415 44.87 -32.68 -39.26
N ASP A 416 45.89 -32.16 -38.57
CA ASP A 416 46.26 -32.64 -37.23
C ASP A 416 45.16 -32.28 -36.22
N ARG A 417 44.60 -31.07 -36.35
CA ARG A 417 43.48 -30.60 -35.53
C ARG A 417 42.18 -31.31 -35.89
N TRP A 418 41.93 -31.55 -37.17
CA TRP A 418 40.81 -32.36 -37.64
C TRP A 418 40.83 -33.78 -37.06
N SER A 419 42.02 -34.35 -36.92
CA SER A 419 42.19 -35.73 -36.47
C SER A 419 42.19 -35.86 -34.95
N ASN A 420 42.70 -34.86 -34.23
CA ASN A 420 42.99 -34.98 -32.79
C ASN A 420 42.41 -33.88 -31.89
N ALA A 421 41.68 -32.91 -32.45
CA ALA A 421 41.33 -31.65 -31.81
C ALA A 421 42.56 -30.87 -31.31
N SER A 422 42.34 -29.72 -30.66
CA SER A 422 43.44 -28.98 -30.03
C SER A 422 43.71 -29.47 -28.60
N PRO A 423 44.94 -29.30 -28.08
CA PRO A 423 45.23 -29.60 -26.68
C PRO A 423 44.31 -28.86 -25.72
N ALA A 424 44.02 -27.58 -25.97
CA ALA A 424 43.09 -26.80 -25.16
C ALA A 424 41.69 -27.42 -25.13
N TRP A 425 41.19 -27.88 -26.29
CA TRP A 425 39.89 -28.55 -26.41
C TRP A 425 39.83 -29.84 -25.61
N ASN A 426 40.84 -30.70 -25.80
CA ASN A 426 40.94 -31.98 -25.12
C ASN A 426 41.09 -31.81 -23.60
N ASN A 427 41.88 -30.84 -23.15
CA ASN A 427 42.14 -30.61 -21.73
C ASN A 427 40.89 -30.17 -20.96
N ALA A 428 39.95 -29.49 -21.61
CA ALA A 428 38.66 -29.15 -21.00
C ALA A 428 37.55 -30.17 -21.36
N GLY A 429 37.92 -31.38 -21.80
CA GLY A 429 37.03 -32.53 -21.93
C GLY A 429 36.12 -32.51 -23.15
N GLY A 430 36.41 -31.70 -24.17
CA GLY A 430 35.59 -31.60 -25.37
C GLY A 430 35.75 -32.81 -26.31
N GLY A 431 34.66 -33.22 -26.96
CA GLY A 431 34.65 -34.29 -27.95
C GLY A 431 35.23 -33.88 -29.30
N LEU A 432 35.82 -34.84 -30.03
CA LEU A 432 36.41 -34.61 -31.34
C LEU A 432 35.35 -34.21 -32.39
N ASP A 433 34.15 -34.79 -32.32
CA ASP A 433 33.08 -34.47 -33.26
C ASP A 433 32.56 -33.04 -33.09
N GLU A 434 32.40 -32.57 -31.85
CA GLU A 434 32.08 -31.17 -31.57
C GLU A 434 33.21 -30.23 -32.00
N TYR A 435 34.48 -30.61 -31.80
CA TYR A 435 35.62 -29.81 -32.27
C TYR A 435 35.57 -29.61 -33.79
N ARG A 436 35.26 -30.68 -34.54
CA ARG A 436 35.13 -30.62 -36.00
C ARG A 436 34.00 -29.68 -36.43
N SER A 437 32.85 -29.71 -35.74
CA SER A 437 31.77 -28.73 -35.97
C SER A 437 32.22 -27.31 -35.67
N MET A 438 32.89 -27.11 -34.53
CA MET A 438 33.38 -25.82 -34.08
C MET A 438 34.33 -25.19 -35.10
N VAL A 439 35.37 -25.92 -35.52
CA VAL A 439 36.37 -25.38 -36.42
C VAL A 439 35.80 -25.10 -37.82
N ILE A 440 34.86 -25.91 -38.31
CA ILE A 440 34.15 -25.61 -39.57
C ILE A 440 33.34 -24.32 -39.42
N ASN A 441 32.55 -24.17 -38.34
CA ASN A 441 31.75 -22.97 -38.12
C ASN A 441 32.61 -21.72 -37.92
N HIS A 442 33.75 -21.82 -37.24
CA HIS A 442 34.69 -20.72 -37.00
C HIS A 442 35.28 -20.20 -38.32
N GLU A 443 35.88 -21.09 -39.13
CA GLU A 443 36.51 -20.68 -40.38
C GLU A 443 35.48 -20.25 -41.44
N THR A 444 34.31 -20.90 -41.47
CA THR A 444 33.20 -20.45 -42.33
C THR A 444 32.66 -19.10 -41.87
N GLY A 445 32.59 -18.85 -40.56
CA GLY A 445 32.21 -17.54 -40.01
C GLY A 445 33.18 -16.45 -40.45
N HIS A 446 34.48 -16.73 -40.48
CA HIS A 446 35.44 -15.83 -41.10
C HIS A 446 35.13 -15.57 -42.58
N TRP A 447 34.80 -16.59 -43.36
CA TRP A 447 34.43 -16.41 -44.76
C TRP A 447 33.15 -15.57 -44.93
N LEU A 448 32.16 -15.75 -44.04
CA LEU A 448 30.95 -14.94 -43.97
C LEU A 448 31.18 -13.49 -43.48
N GLY A 449 32.42 -13.12 -43.13
CA GLY A 449 32.81 -11.76 -42.79
C GLY A 449 32.99 -11.50 -41.29
N PHE A 450 32.81 -12.51 -40.43
CA PHE A 450 32.97 -12.33 -38.99
C PHE A 450 34.44 -12.25 -38.58
N ARG A 451 34.74 -11.36 -37.63
CA ARG A 451 36.03 -11.26 -36.94
C ARG A 451 36.01 -12.05 -35.63
N HIS A 452 37.18 -12.29 -35.05
CA HIS A 452 37.26 -12.93 -33.74
C HIS A 452 36.44 -12.18 -32.69
N ARG A 453 35.82 -12.94 -31.80
CA ARG A 453 35.18 -12.45 -30.58
C ARG A 453 35.93 -12.98 -29.35
N TYR A 454 35.64 -12.41 -28.19
CA TYR A 454 36.23 -12.81 -26.92
C TYR A 454 35.19 -13.49 -26.04
N CYS A 455 35.66 -14.24 -25.03
CA CYS A 455 34.77 -14.80 -24.02
C CYS A 455 34.00 -13.67 -23.30
N GLU A 456 32.67 -13.81 -23.21
CA GLU A 456 31.78 -12.80 -22.62
C GLU A 456 31.68 -12.92 -21.08
N GLY A 457 32.17 -14.02 -20.51
CA GLY A 457 32.25 -14.22 -19.06
C GLY A 457 32.57 -15.67 -18.68
N ALA A 458 33.16 -15.86 -17.50
CA ALA A 458 33.50 -17.20 -17.01
C ALA A 458 32.26 -18.12 -16.93
N GLY A 459 32.41 -19.37 -17.37
CA GLY A 459 31.35 -20.39 -17.41
C GLY A 459 30.35 -20.23 -18.56
N GLN A 460 30.28 -19.07 -19.21
CA GLN A 460 29.35 -18.84 -20.32
C GLN A 460 29.78 -19.61 -21.58
N LEU A 461 28.83 -19.91 -22.47
CA LEU A 461 29.15 -20.47 -23.77
C LEU A 461 29.99 -19.48 -24.58
N ALA A 462 31.14 -19.95 -25.06
CA ALA A 462 32.01 -19.23 -25.98
C ALA A 462 31.24 -18.81 -27.24
N PRO A 463 31.42 -17.59 -27.78
CA PRO A 463 31.07 -17.30 -29.16
C PRO A 463 31.80 -18.26 -30.11
N VAL A 464 31.18 -18.69 -31.21
CA VAL A 464 31.88 -19.60 -32.15
C VAL A 464 33.08 -18.91 -32.80
N MET A 465 33.01 -17.58 -32.93
CA MET A 465 34.12 -16.75 -33.41
C MET A 465 35.20 -16.48 -32.35
N GLN A 466 35.08 -17.03 -31.14
CA GLN A 466 36.21 -17.07 -30.20
C GLN A 466 37.27 -18.07 -30.67
N GLN A 467 38.54 -17.76 -30.43
CA GLN A 467 39.68 -18.65 -30.73
C GLN A 467 39.77 -19.84 -29.75
N GLN A 468 38.71 -20.67 -29.69
CA GLN A 468 38.54 -21.78 -28.75
C GLN A 468 39.60 -22.88 -28.92
N SER A 469 40.18 -23.01 -30.11
CA SER A 469 41.31 -23.94 -30.34
C SER A 469 42.55 -23.57 -29.53
N ILE A 470 42.72 -22.29 -29.17
CA ILE A 470 43.89 -21.76 -28.45
C ILE A 470 43.60 -21.69 -26.95
N ASN A 471 42.52 -20.99 -26.57
CA ASN A 471 42.17 -20.79 -25.17
C ASN A 471 40.68 -20.41 -25.03
N LEU A 472 40.02 -21.00 -24.04
CA LEU A 472 38.64 -20.72 -23.67
C LEU A 472 38.43 -19.42 -22.89
N GLN A 473 39.49 -18.82 -22.33
CA GLN A 473 39.41 -17.56 -21.58
C GLN A 473 38.36 -17.60 -20.44
N GLY A 474 38.11 -18.78 -19.87
CA GLY A 474 37.11 -19.01 -18.82
C GLY A 474 35.71 -19.41 -19.32
N CYS A 475 35.42 -19.31 -20.61
CA CYS A 475 34.16 -19.78 -21.19
C CYS A 475 34.09 -21.31 -21.27
N SER A 476 32.88 -21.85 -21.41
CA SER A 476 32.60 -23.23 -21.80
C SER A 476 32.65 -23.38 -23.33
N PHE A 477 33.07 -24.54 -23.83
CA PHE A 477 33.11 -24.81 -25.27
C PHE A 477 31.76 -24.66 -25.94
N ASN A 478 31.78 -24.18 -27.18
CA ASN A 478 30.60 -24.08 -28.00
C ASN A 478 30.95 -24.20 -29.48
N ALA A 479 30.39 -25.22 -30.13
CA ALA A 479 30.64 -25.49 -31.55
C ALA A 479 29.78 -24.66 -32.52
N TRP A 480 28.80 -23.90 -32.01
CA TRP A 480 27.76 -23.27 -32.82
C TRP A 480 27.69 -21.76 -32.58
N PRO A 481 27.36 -20.94 -33.59
CA PRO A 481 27.19 -19.50 -33.40
C PRO A 481 26.10 -19.18 -32.39
N LYS A 482 26.37 -18.22 -31.51
CA LYS A 482 25.37 -17.67 -30.59
C LYS A 482 24.30 -16.90 -31.36
N GLU A 483 23.14 -16.67 -30.73
CA GLU A 483 22.08 -15.84 -31.32
C GLU A 483 22.57 -14.44 -31.68
N SER A 484 23.45 -13.85 -30.86
CA SER A 484 24.07 -12.55 -31.14
C SER A 484 25.02 -12.56 -32.34
N GLU A 485 25.56 -13.72 -32.71
CA GLU A 485 26.37 -13.90 -33.93
C GLU A 485 25.45 -14.09 -35.14
N LYS A 486 24.40 -14.92 -35.01
CA LYS A 486 23.40 -15.16 -36.07
C LYS A 486 22.63 -13.90 -36.47
N ASN A 487 22.20 -13.08 -35.51
CA ASN A 487 21.46 -11.84 -35.75
C ASN A 487 22.29 -10.75 -36.47
N SER A 488 23.60 -10.95 -36.61
CA SER A 488 24.49 -10.01 -37.30
C SER A 488 24.68 -10.35 -38.80
N LEU A 489 24.13 -11.47 -39.29
CA LEU A 489 24.24 -11.97 -40.67
C LEU A 489 22.97 -11.63 -41.48
#